data_AF-A0A3A4PPX0-F1
#
_entry.id   AF-A0A3A4PPX0-F1
#
_cell.length_a   1.000
_cell.length_b   1.000
_cell.length_c   1.000
_cell.angle_alpha   90.00
_cell.angle_beta   90.00
_cell.angle_gamma   90.00
#
_symmetry.space_group_name_H-M   'P 1'
#
loop_
_entity.id
_entity.type
_entity.pdbx_description
1 polymer ?
#
loop_
_entity_poly.entity_id
_entity_poly.type
_entity_poly.pdbx_seq_one_letter_code
_entity_poly.pdbx_strand_id
1 'polypeptide(L)'
;MLFKNHNPRSNRQVIVINQNVKLAPFLRRLNLLCHNEQKHQLPCTMEFVGEGTSATGSPVATYKCPLCSFCQGWVQDFNTGKPKPLWSKHQH
;
A
#
# COMPACT_ATOMS: atom_id res chain seq x y z
N MET A 1 51.78 24.89 7.29
CA MET A 1 50.97 23.85 6.61
C MET A 1 50.94 22.63 7.51
N LEU A 2 49.79 22.28 8.07
CA LEU A 2 49.56 21.05 8.84
C LEU A 2 48.11 20.63 8.60
N PHE A 3 47.92 19.66 7.71
CA PHE A 3 46.62 19.06 7.43
C PHE A 3 46.27 18.09 8.56
N LYS A 4 45.16 18.33 9.27
CA LYS A 4 44.50 17.31 10.10
C LYS A 4 43.28 16.81 9.36
N ASN A 5 43.46 15.68 8.67
CA ASN A 5 42.38 14.82 8.19
C ASN A 5 41.91 13.90 9.32
N HIS A 6 40.65 13.47 9.19
CA HIS A 6 39.97 12.31 9.81
C HIS A 6 38.99 12.59 10.95
N ASN A 7 37.69 12.64 10.60
CA ASN A 7 36.81 11.52 10.95
C ASN A 7 35.62 11.44 9.97
N PRO A 8 35.61 10.50 9.00
CA PRO A 8 34.51 10.36 8.07
C PRO A 8 33.41 9.49 8.69
N ARG A 9 32.16 9.90 8.44
CA ARG A 9 30.98 9.01 8.38
C ARG A 9 30.55 8.41 9.73
N SER A 10 29.70 9.17 10.41
CA SER A 10 28.62 8.62 11.22
C SER A 10 27.91 7.54 10.38
N ASN A 11 28.18 6.29 10.74
CA ASN A 11 27.54 5.10 10.22
C ASN A 11 26.06 5.15 10.65
N ARG A 12 25.23 5.92 9.94
CA ARG A 12 23.80 5.67 9.91
C ARG A 12 23.62 4.33 9.21
N GLN A 13 23.66 3.25 9.99
CA GLN A 13 23.16 1.96 9.55
C GLN A 13 21.71 2.18 9.16
N VAL A 14 21.47 2.37 7.86
CA VAL A 14 20.15 2.17 7.28
C VAL A 14 19.90 0.68 7.43
N ILE A 15 19.18 0.31 8.48
CA ILE A 15 18.62 -1.03 8.60
C ILE A 15 17.64 -1.13 7.44
N VAL A 16 18.10 -1.61 6.29
CA VAL A 16 17.22 -2.07 5.22
C VAL A 16 16.58 -3.32 5.77
N ILE A 17 15.47 -3.12 6.47
CA ILE A 17 14.58 -4.19 6.89
C ILE A 17 14.02 -4.75 5.58
N ASN A 18 14.76 -5.69 4.99
CA ASN A 18 14.33 -6.50 3.86
C ASN A 18 13.33 -7.54 4.39
N GLN A 19 12.31 -7.08 5.11
CA GLN A 19 11.20 -7.92 5.48
C GLN A 19 10.45 -8.18 4.19
N ASN A 20 10.58 -9.40 3.72
CA ASN A 20 9.78 -9.98 2.66
C ASN A 20 8.34 -10.12 3.22
N VAL A 21 7.67 -8.99 3.51
CA VAL A 21 6.35 -8.99 4.14
C VAL A 21 5.36 -9.41 3.06
N LYS A 22 5.03 -10.68 3.07
CA LYS A 22 4.08 -11.26 2.12
C LYS A 22 2.69 -10.73 2.40
N LEU A 23 2.00 -10.29 1.35
CA LEU A 23 0.60 -9.94 1.43
C LEU A 23 -0.22 -11.15 1.89
N ALA A 24 -1.12 -10.95 2.84
CA ALA A 24 -2.00 -12.00 3.31
C ALA A 24 -2.89 -12.49 2.15
N PRO A 25 -3.03 -13.82 1.92
CA PRO A 25 -3.76 -14.34 0.75
C PRO A 25 -5.23 -13.92 0.65
N PHE A 26 -5.88 -13.60 1.78
CA PHE A 26 -7.26 -13.12 1.78
C PHE A 26 -7.37 -11.68 1.24
N LEU A 27 -6.32 -10.86 1.37
CA LEU A 27 -6.28 -9.50 0.83
C LEU A 27 -6.21 -9.47 -0.69
N ARG A 28 -5.94 -10.59 -1.37
CA ARG A 28 -6.03 -10.71 -2.85
C ARG A 28 -7.45 -10.99 -3.34
N ARG A 29 -8.36 -11.35 -2.42
CA ARG A 29 -9.69 -11.89 -2.72
C ARG A 29 -10.80 -11.12 -2.00
N LEU A 30 -10.57 -9.84 -1.66
CA LEU A 30 -11.61 -9.03 -1.05
C LEU A 30 -12.68 -8.70 -2.09
N ASN A 31 -13.93 -8.92 -1.73
CA ASN A 31 -15.08 -8.49 -2.53
C ASN A 31 -15.40 -7.03 -2.18
N LEU A 32 -14.73 -6.09 -2.87
CA LEU A 32 -14.93 -4.65 -2.68
C LEU A 32 -15.86 -4.08 -3.74
N LEU A 33 -16.70 -3.13 -3.33
CA LEU A 33 -17.61 -2.42 -4.22
C LEU A 33 -17.23 -0.94 -4.30
N CYS A 34 -17.22 -0.40 -5.52
CA CYS A 34 -17.16 1.04 -5.74
C CYS A 34 -18.58 1.60 -5.76
N HIS A 35 -18.81 2.65 -4.98
CA HIS A 35 -20.11 3.32 -4.84
C HIS A 35 -20.13 4.71 -5.50
N ASN A 36 -19.32 4.94 -6.54
CA ASN A 36 -19.29 6.24 -7.22
C ASN A 36 -20.49 6.41 -8.18
N GLU A 37 -21.63 6.82 -7.62
CA GLU A 37 -22.89 7.05 -8.33
C GLU A 37 -22.78 8.11 -9.45
N GLN A 38 -21.81 9.03 -9.35
CA GLN A 38 -21.59 10.06 -10.37
C GLN A 38 -20.96 9.51 -11.66
N LYS A 39 -20.29 8.35 -11.57
CA LYS A 39 -19.58 7.73 -12.71
C LYS A 39 -20.27 6.46 -13.21
N HIS A 40 -21.02 5.76 -12.36
CA HIS A 40 -21.79 4.58 -12.73
C HIS A 40 -23.04 4.44 -11.85
N GLN A 41 -24.16 3.99 -12.44
CA GLN A 41 -25.48 3.96 -11.77
C GLN A 41 -25.61 2.87 -10.69
N LEU A 42 -24.86 1.77 -10.81
CA LEU A 42 -24.88 0.65 -9.87
C LEU A 42 -23.49 0.46 -9.27
N PRO A 43 -23.38 -0.07 -8.03
CA PRO A 43 -22.09 -0.42 -7.45
C PRO A 43 -21.31 -1.40 -8.33
N CYS A 44 -20.04 -1.08 -8.60
CA CYS A 44 -19.13 -1.89 -9.42
C CYS A 44 -18.26 -2.77 -8.50
N THR A 45 -17.98 -4.03 -8.86
CA THR A 45 -16.92 -4.79 -8.17
C THR A 45 -15.55 -4.21 -8.53
N MET A 46 -14.73 -3.92 -7.52
CA MET A 46 -13.35 -3.47 -7.74
C MET A 46 -12.43 -4.64 -8.05
N GLU A 47 -11.51 -4.43 -8.97
CA GLU A 47 -10.53 -5.43 -9.39
C GLU A 47 -9.24 -5.27 -8.59
N PHE A 48 -8.64 -6.38 -8.19
CA PHE A 48 -7.30 -6.39 -7.62
C PHE A 48 -6.28 -6.08 -8.72
N VAL A 49 -5.49 -5.02 -8.55
CA VAL A 49 -4.53 -4.56 -9.56
C VAL A 49 -3.08 -4.76 -9.16
N GLY A 50 -2.78 -4.99 -7.88
CA GLY A 50 -1.40 -5.28 -7.47
C GLY A 50 -1.13 -5.15 -5.99
N GLU A 51 0.14 -5.36 -5.66
CA GLU A 51 0.67 -5.36 -4.31
C GLU A 51 1.73 -4.27 -4.17
N GLY A 52 1.87 -3.75 -2.96
CA GLY A 52 2.95 -2.84 -2.63
C GLY A 52 3.24 -2.85 -1.14
N THR A 53 4.05 -1.90 -0.69
CA THR A 53 4.37 -1.70 0.71
C THR A 53 4.01 -0.29 1.12
N SER A 54 3.38 -0.12 2.28
CA SER A 54 3.12 1.20 2.86
C SER A 54 4.44 1.86 3.30
N ALA A 55 4.39 3.16 3.61
CA ALA A 55 5.53 3.88 4.19
C ALA A 55 6.01 3.26 5.53
N THR A 56 5.12 2.52 6.22
CA THR A 56 5.43 1.82 7.47
C THR A 56 5.87 0.37 7.26
N GLY A 57 6.06 -0.07 6.01
CA GLY A 57 6.48 -1.44 5.67
C GLY A 57 5.37 -2.49 5.65
N SER A 58 4.10 -2.11 5.86
CA SER A 58 2.98 -3.05 5.81
C SER A 58 2.64 -3.44 4.37
N PRO A 59 2.30 -4.70 4.08
CA PRO A 59 1.93 -5.12 2.73
C PRO A 59 0.54 -4.56 2.39
N VAL A 60 0.42 -3.96 1.22
CA VAL A 60 -0.80 -3.29 0.74
C VAL A 60 -1.32 -4.02 -0.49
N ALA A 61 -2.60 -4.36 -0.48
CA ALA A 61 -3.35 -4.75 -1.66
C ALA A 61 -3.98 -3.52 -2.31
N THR A 62 -3.80 -3.37 -3.61
CA THR A 62 -4.39 -2.27 -4.38
C THR A 62 -5.54 -2.77 -5.23
N TYR A 63 -6.65 -2.04 -5.18
CA TYR A 63 -7.86 -2.31 -5.94
C TYR A 63 -8.23 -1.10 -6.80
N LYS A 64 -8.84 -1.33 -7.96
CA LYS A 64 -9.29 -0.30 -8.89
C LYS A 64 -10.70 -0.61 -9.39
N CYS A 65 -11.60 0.37 -9.43
CA CYS A 65 -12.87 0.19 -10.15
C CYS A 65 -12.59 0.30 -11.66
N PRO A 66 -13.03 -0.69 -12.46
CA PRO A 66 -12.79 -0.69 -13.91
C PRO A 66 -13.53 0.45 -14.64
N LEU A 67 -14.60 0.99 -14.06
CA LEU A 67 -15.44 2.01 -14.70
C LEU A 67 -14.97 3.44 -14.47
N CYS A 68 -14.53 3.77 -13.25
CA CYS A 68 -14.24 5.16 -12.85
C CYS A 68 -12.78 5.40 -12.44
N SER A 69 -11.92 4.38 -12.55
CA SER A 69 -10.50 4.42 -12.13
C SER A 69 -10.27 4.87 -10.68
N PHE A 70 -11.30 4.75 -9.84
CA PHE A 70 -11.17 4.93 -8.39
C PHE A 70 -10.34 3.80 -7.81
N CYS A 71 -9.29 4.14 -7.06
CA CYS A 71 -8.37 3.18 -6.47
C CYS A 71 -8.46 3.20 -4.94
N GLN A 72 -8.31 2.03 -4.33
CA GLN A 72 -8.22 1.86 -2.89
C GLN A 72 -7.04 0.95 -2.51
N GLY A 73 -6.33 1.33 -1.46
CA GLY A 73 -5.32 0.49 -0.82
C GLY A 73 -5.86 -0.11 0.45
N TRP A 74 -5.63 -1.41 0.66
CA TRP A 74 -6.07 -2.17 1.81
C TRP A 74 -4.89 -2.89 2.46
N VAL A 75 -4.86 -2.90 3.78
CA VAL A 75 -3.85 -3.60 4.60
C VAL A 75 -4.53 -4.59 5.53
N GLN A 76 -3.76 -5.52 6.08
CA GLN A 76 -4.19 -6.32 7.22
C GLN A 76 -3.92 -5.52 8.49
N ASP A 77 -4.94 -5.31 9.30
CA ASP A 77 -4.75 -4.80 10.65
C ASP A 77 -4.08 -5.87 11.52
N PHE A 78 -2.92 -5.57 12.09
CA PHE A 78 -2.15 -6.54 12.88
C PHE A 78 -2.82 -6.94 14.20
N ASN A 79 -3.68 -6.10 14.75
CA ASN A 79 -4.34 -6.37 16.02
C ASN A 79 -5.55 -7.28 15.83
N THR A 80 -6.29 -7.08 14.74
CA THR A 80 -7.56 -7.79 14.50
C THR A 80 -7.46 -8.87 13.41
N GLY A 81 -6.39 -8.86 12.61
CA GLY A 81 -6.23 -9.69 11.43
C GLY A 81 -7.17 -9.33 10.27
N LYS A 82 -8.02 -8.30 10.42
CA LYS A 82 -9.06 -7.94 9.45
C LYS A 82 -8.53 -6.99 8.37
N PRO A 83 -9.16 -6.95 7.19
CA PRO A 83 -8.84 -5.96 6.18
C PRO A 83 -9.22 -4.56 6.66
N LYS A 84 -8.31 -3.60 6.49
CA LYS A 84 -8.48 -2.20 6.85
C LYS A 84 -8.12 -1.31 5.65
N PRO A 85 -8.96 -0.31 5.31
CA PRO A 85 -8.61 0.64 4.27
C PRO A 85 -7.44 1.51 4.72
N LEU A 86 -6.45 1.68 3.86
CA LEU A 86 -5.28 2.53 4.09
C LEU A 86 -5.41 3.88 3.38
N TRP A 87 -5.85 3.86 2.12
CA TRP A 87 -6.02 5.07 1.31
C TRP A 87 -7.05 4.86 0.20
N SER A 88 -7.58 5.96 -0.31
CA SER A 88 -8.44 6.00 -1.50
C SER A 88 -8.04 7.21 -2.36
N LYS A 89 -7.99 7.05 -3.69
CA LYS A 89 -7.70 8.15 -4.61
C LYS A 89 -8.27 7.88 -6.01
N HIS A 90 -8.56 8.94 -6.75
CA HIS A 90 -8.80 8.84 -8.19
C HIS A 90 -7.47 8.87 -8.93
N GLN A 91 -7.21 7.90 -9.80
CA GLN A 91 -6.14 8.03 -10.81
C GLN A 91 -6.71 8.83 -11.99
N HIS A 92 -6.19 10.04 -12.17
CA HIS A 92 -6.43 10.88 -13.36
C HIS A 92 -5.69 10.31 -14.57
#